data_AF-A0A7X8KCM9-F1
#
_entry.id   AF-A0A7X8KCM9-F1
#
_cell.length_a   1.000
_cell.length_b   1.000
_cell.length_c   1.000
_cell.angle_alpha   90.00
_cell.angle_beta   90.00
_cell.angle_gamma   90.00
#
_symmetry.space_group_name_H-M   'P 1'
#
loop_
_entity.id
_entity.type
_entity.pdbx_description
1 polymer ?
#
loop_
_entity_poly.entity_id
_entity_poly.type
_entity_poly.pdbx_seq_one_letter_code
_entity_poly.pdbx_strand_id
1 'polypeptide(L)' 'MKFKLAIFDFDGTIMDTSPGIFSTANATIESLGLEPEKDPSVLARFVGPPIRESFVAVYSLDESLLD' A
#
# COMPACT_ATOMS: atom_id res chain seq x y z
N MET A 1 -15.00 -8.54 32.13
CA MET A 1 -15.66 -8.77 30.83
C MET A 1 -14.93 -9.89 30.10
N LYS A 2 -15.65 -10.82 29.46
CA LYS A 2 -15.08 -11.80 28.51
C LYS A 2 -15.65 -11.51 27.13
N PHE A 3 -14.79 -11.25 26.15
CA PHE A 3 -15.19 -11.07 24.76
C PHE A 3 -15.29 -12.44 24.08
N LYS A 4 -16.33 -12.66 23.26
CA LYS A 4 -16.54 -13.92 22.52
C LYS A 4 -15.96 -13.91 21.10
N LEU A 5 -15.63 -12.73 20.58
CA LEU A 5 -15.15 -12.53 19.23
C LEU A 5 -14.15 -11.38 19.22
N ALA A 6 -13.06 -11.57 18.49
CA ALA A 6 -12.13 -10.54 18.08
C ALA A 6 -11.90 -10.71 16.58
N ILE A 7 -11.95 -9.60 15.83
CA ILE A 7 -11.65 -9.56 14.40
C ILE A 7 -10.36 -8.77 14.26
N PHE A 8 -9.44 -9.30 13.47
CA PHE A 8 -8.15 -8.68 13.20
C PHE A 8 -8.04 -8.41 11.71
N ASP A 9 -7.56 -7.21 11.40
CA ASP A 9 -6.98 -6.94 10.09
C ASP A 9 -5.66 -7.71 9.94
N PHE A 10 -5.14 -7.81 8.72
CA PHE A 10 -3.92 -8.57 8.45
C PHE A 10 -2.69 -7.66 8.40
N ASP A 11 -2.61 -6.79 7.39
CA ASP A 11 -1.44 -5.96 7.11
C ASP A 11 -1.26 -4.91 8.23
N GLY A 12 -0.08 -4.91 8.85
CA GLY A 12 0.22 -4.01 9.97
C GLY A 12 -0.49 -4.35 11.29
N THR A 13 -1.36 -5.37 11.32
CA THR A 13 -2.03 -5.86 12.55
C THR A 13 -1.51 -7.23 12.99
N ILE A 14 -1.57 -8.23 12.11
CA ILE A 14 -1.06 -9.59 12.38
C ILE A 14 0.35 -9.78 11.85
N MET A 15 0.67 -9.13 10.72
CA MET A 15 1.95 -9.29 10.03
C MET A 15 2.47 -7.94 9.54
N ASP A 16 3.77 -7.70 9.69
CA ASP A 16 4.43 -6.59 9.00
C ASP A 16 4.75 -7.02 7.56
N THR A 17 3.81 -6.71 6.67
CA THR A 17 3.90 -6.95 5.22
C THR A 17 4.43 -5.73 4.46
N SER A 18 4.72 -4.63 5.17
CA SER A 18 5.14 -3.34 4.58
C SER A 18 6.30 -3.49 3.58
N PRO A 19 7.38 -4.26 3.86
CA PRO A 19 8.49 -4.38 2.93
C PRO A 19 8.09 -4.93 1.55
N GLY A 20 7.19 -5.92 1.54
CA GLY A 20 6.71 -6.54 0.29
C GLY A 20 5.72 -5.66 -0.46
N ILE A 21 4.85 -4.96 0.27
CA ILE A 21 3.92 -3.98 -0.31
C ILE A 21 4.72 -2.85 -0.98
N PHE A 22 5.72 -2.31 -0.29
CA PHE A 22 6.55 -1.19 -0.78
C PHE A 22 7.34 -1.59 -2.02
N SER A 23 7.99 -2.75 -2.00
CA SER A 23 8.75 -3.23 -3.16
C SER A 23 7.85 -3.46 -4.38
N THR A 24 6.63 -3.96 -4.17
CA THR A 24 5.69 -4.25 -5.26
C THR A 24 5.10 -2.97 -5.85
N ALA A 25 4.76 -1.99 -5.00
CA ALA A 25 4.29 -0.67 -5.45
C ALA A 25 5.38 0.02 -6.28
N ASN A 26 6.62 0.05 -5.79
CA ASN A 26 7.74 0.65 -6.51
C ASN A 26 8.05 -0.06 -7.83
N ALA A 27 8.05 -1.40 -7.84
CA ALA A 27 8.26 -2.17 -9.07
C ALA A 27 7.18 -1.88 -10.12
N THR A 28 5.93 -1.69 -9.70
CA THR A 28 4.84 -1.28 -10.60
C THR A 28 5.12 0.08 -11.23
N ILE A 29 5.51 1.06 -10.42
CA ILE A 29 5.82 2.43 -10.88
C ILE A 29 7.03 2.44 -11.83
N GLU A 30 8.09 1.71 -11.50
CA GLU A 30 9.24 1.53 -12.39
C GLU A 30 8.83 0.91 -13.72
N SER A 31 7.92 -0.08 -13.72
CA SER A 31 7.42 -0.71 -14.94
C SER A 31 6.60 0.23 -15.84
N LEU A 32 6.01 1.27 -15.25
CA LEU A 32 5.32 2.35 -15.96
C LEU A 32 6.28 3.45 -16.45
N GLY A 33 7.59 3.32 -16.20
CA GLY A 33 8.60 4.31 -16.56
C GLY A 33 8.59 5.56 -15.67
N LEU A 34 8.04 5.45 -14.47
CA LEU A 34 7.96 6.51 -13.46
C LEU A 34 8.99 6.30 -12.35
N GLU A 35 9.31 7.36 -11.60
CA GLU A 35 10.26 7.30 -10.50
C GLU A 35 9.61 6.71 -9.22
N PRO A 36 10.22 5.69 -8.59
CA PRO A 36 9.70 5.09 -7.36
C PRO A 36 9.90 6.00 -6.13
N GLU A 37 8.98 5.91 -5.18
CA GLU A 37 9.10 6.59 -3.89
C GLU A 37 10.12 5.86 -2.99
N LYS A 38 10.95 6.65 -2.30
CA LYS A 38 12.06 6.15 -1.46
C LYS A 38 11.80 6.37 0.03
N ASP A 39 10.87 7.26 0.39
CA ASP A 39 10.47 7.51 1.77
C ASP A 39 9.47 6.45 2.26
N PRO A 40 9.87 5.56 3.19
CA PRO A 40 8.98 4.53 3.73
C PRO A 40 7.75 5.10 4.44
N SER A 41 7.82 6.33 4.96
CA SER A 41 6.69 6.98 5.63
C SER A 41 5.59 7.39 4.64
N VAL A 42 5.97 7.69 3.40
CA VAL A 42 5.02 7.95 2.31
C VAL A 42 4.46 6.62 1.79
N LEU A 43 5.31 5.61 1.60
CA LEU A 43 4.89 4.27 1.17
C LEU A 43 3.99 3.56 2.18
N ALA A 44 4.07 3.90 3.47
CA ALA A 44 3.16 3.38 4.50
C ALA A 44 1.68 3.62 4.19
N ARG A 45 1.35 4.58 3.31
CA ARG A 45 -0.03 4.82 2.80
C ARG A 45 -0.58 3.69 1.93
N PHE A 46 0.24 2.71 1.54
CA PHE A 46 -0.20 1.48 0.88
C PHE A 46 -0.68 0.39 1.86
N VAL A 47 -0.45 0.54 3.16
CA VAL A 47 -0.81 -0.49 4.16
C VAL A 47 -2.22 -0.23 4.67
N GLY A 48 -3.20 -0.99 4.18
CA GLY A 48 -4.60 -0.99 4.64
C GLY A 48 -5.64 -0.41 3.65
N PRO A 49 -5.43 0.78 3.05
CA PRO A 49 -6.38 1.36 2.09
C PRO A 49 -6.52 0.54 0.80
N PRO A 50 -7.60 0.76 0.03
CA PRO A 50 -7.74 0.20 -1.31
C PRO A 50 -6.57 0.60 -2.22
N ILE A 51 -6.02 -0.37 -2.95
CA ILE A 51 -4.78 -0.19 -3.72
C ILE A 51 -4.83 0.96 -4.72
N ARG A 52 -5.98 1.21 -5.36
CA ARG A 52 -6.19 2.32 -6.30
C ARG A 52 -5.99 3.67 -5.62
N GLU A 53 -6.57 3.84 -4.43
CA GLU A 53 -6.46 5.07 -3.65
C GLU A 53 -5.01 5.33 -3.22
N SER A 54 -4.28 4.27 -2.86
CA SER A 54 -2.86 4.39 -2.50
C SER A 54 -1.98 4.84 -3.67
N PHE A 55 -2.20 4.32 -4.88
CA PHE A 55 -1.47 4.76 -6.06
C PHE A 55 -1.74 6.23 -6.41
N VAL A 56 -2.99 6.67 -6.32
CA VAL A 56 -3.33 8.09 -6.51
C VAL A 56 -2.70 8.94 -5.41
N ALA A 57 -2.79 8.53 -4.14
CA ALA A 57 -2.31 9.33 -3.01
C ALA A 57 -0.78 9.44 -2.88
N VAL A 58 -0.04 8.44 -3.36
CA VAL A 58 1.43 8.42 -3.27
C VAL A 58 2.07 8.89 -4.57
N TYR A 59 1.57 8.43 -5.72
CA TYR A 59 2.20 8.70 -7.02
C TYR A 59 1.45 9.73 -7.86
N SER A 60 0.30 10.23 -7.40
CA SER A 60 -0.59 11.06 -8.21
C SER A 60 -0.89 10.41 -9.57
N LEU A 61 -1.02 9.08 -9.56
CA LEU A 61 -1.19 8.29 -10.77
C LEU A 61 -2.51 8.68 -11.46
N ASP A 62 -2.46 8.82 -12.78
CA ASP A 62 -3.64 9.08 -13.59
C ASP A 62 -4.62 7.90 -13.45
N GLU A 63 -5.89 8.17 -13.16
CA GLU A 63 -6.91 7.14 -12.95
C GLU A 63 -7.09 6.23 -14.17
N SER A 64 -6.79 6.71 -15.38
CA SER A 64 -6.84 5.90 -16.61
C SER A 64 -5.81 4.76 -16.65
N LEU A 65 -4.76 4.83 -15.82
CA LEU A 65 -3.76 3.77 -15.67
C LEU A 65 -4.16 2.70 -14.65
N LEU A 66 -5.28 2.89 -13.95
CA LEU A 66 -5.75 1.99 -12.90
C LEU A 66 -6.84 1.02 -13.37
N ASP A 67 -7.32 1.15 -14.61
CA ASP A 67 -8.40 0.36 -15.20
C ASP A 67 -7.95 -0.93 -15.90
#